data_AF-A0AAD4XNG8-F1
#
_entry.id   AF-A0AAD4XNG8-F1
#
_cell.length_a   1.000
_cell.length_b   1.000
_cell.length_c   1.000
_cell.angle_alpha   90.00
_cell.angle_beta   90.00
_cell.angle_gamma   90.00
#
_symmetry.space_group_name_H-M   'P 1'
#
loop_
_entity.id
_entity.type
_entity.pdbx_description
1 polymer ?
#
loop_
_entity_poly.entity_id
_entity_poly.type
_entity_poly.pdbx_seq_one_letter_code
_entity_poly.pdbx_strand_id
1 'polypeptide(L)'
;MEDDKILSYNDVVLRRSYLGILRGQEFLNDRIIEFYFSYLDSGCSSQDILLVPPSISFWITNCPFPDSLKDFGEPLKLPEKRVIIFSINNNTDVSQAQGGTHWSLLAYDKNSKVVH
;
A
#
# COMPACT_ATOMS: atom_id res chain seq x y z
N MET A 1 14.75 -25.41 -5.02
CA MET A 1 14.02 -25.26 -3.75
C MET A 1 12.71 -24.59 -4.08
N GLU A 2 11.61 -25.09 -3.53
CA GLU A 2 10.29 -24.49 -3.71
C GLU A 2 10.24 -23.13 -2.98
N ASP A 3 9.48 -22.16 -3.51
CA ASP A 3 9.36 -20.85 -2.88
C ASP A 3 8.34 -20.90 -1.72
N ASP A 4 8.82 -21.43 -0.60
CA ASP A 4 8.00 -21.74 0.58
C ASP A 4 7.26 -20.51 1.11
N LYS A 5 6.01 -20.70 1.52
CA LYS A 5 5.31 -19.76 2.39
C LYS A 5 6.03 -19.70 3.74
N ILE A 6 6.48 -18.52 4.14
CA ILE A 6 7.17 -18.30 5.43
C ILE A 6 6.30 -17.57 6.46
N LEU A 7 5.31 -16.81 6.00
CA LEU A 7 4.40 -16.06 6.88
C LEU A 7 3.01 -15.92 6.23
N SER A 8 1.98 -16.05 7.07
CA SER A 8 0.62 -15.58 6.79
C SER A 8 0.30 -14.53 7.84
N TYR A 9 -0.02 -13.31 7.42
CA TYR A 9 -0.35 -12.24 8.34
C TYR A 9 -1.49 -11.40 7.78
N ASN A 10 -2.65 -11.44 8.44
CA ASN A 10 -3.91 -10.94 7.88
C ASN A 10 -4.10 -11.49 6.45
N ASP A 11 -4.30 -10.60 5.47
CA ASP A 11 -4.49 -10.95 4.06
C ASP A 11 -3.16 -11.08 3.28
N VAL A 12 -2.01 -10.96 3.95
CA VAL A 12 -0.68 -10.97 3.32
C VAL A 12 0.02 -12.32 3.50
N VAL A 13 0.51 -12.88 2.40
CA VAL A 13 1.33 -14.09 2.38
C VAL A 13 2.74 -13.75 1.92
N LEU A 14 3.73 -13.94 2.78
CA LEU A 14 5.13 -13.79 2.41
C LEU A 14 5.75 -15.14 2.08
N ARG A 15 6.54 -15.15 1.00
CA ARG A 15 7.33 -16.29 0.56
C ARG A 15 8.81 -16.08 0.83
N ARG A 16 9.58 -17.17 0.88
CA ARG A 16 11.00 -17.17 1.21
C ARG A 16 11.80 -16.27 0.25
N SER A 17 11.46 -16.27 -1.04
CA SER A 17 12.08 -15.42 -2.07
C SER A 17 12.06 -13.93 -1.70
N TYR A 18 10.98 -13.44 -1.08
CA TYR A 18 10.83 -12.03 -0.71
C TYR A 18 11.83 -11.57 0.36
N LEU A 19 12.38 -12.48 1.16
CA LEU A 19 13.41 -12.11 2.16
C LEU A 19 14.73 -11.65 1.51
N GLY A 20 14.98 -12.02 0.26
CA GLY A 20 16.14 -11.54 -0.49
C GLY A 20 16.09 -10.01 -0.67
N ILE A 21 14.91 -9.46 -0.95
CA ILE A 21 14.67 -8.03 -1.19
C ILE A 21 15.01 -7.21 0.06
N LEU A 22 14.68 -7.72 1.25
CA LEU A 22 14.96 -7.07 2.53
C LEU A 22 16.46 -6.91 2.83
N ARG A 23 17.35 -7.58 2.08
CA ARG A 23 18.80 -7.46 2.24
C ARG A 23 19.39 -6.21 1.56
N GLY A 24 18.56 -5.39 0.92
CA GLY A 24 18.93 -4.04 0.49
C GLY A 24 19.61 -3.91 -0.87
N GLN A 25 19.58 -4.95 -1.71
CA GLN A 25 20.07 -4.88 -3.09
C GLN A 25 19.00 -4.43 -4.09
N GLU A 26 17.74 -4.43 -3.66
CA GLU A 26 16.56 -4.14 -4.49
C GLU A 26 15.57 -3.24 -3.73
N PHE A 27 14.70 -2.53 -4.45
CA PHE A 27 13.58 -1.82 -3.82
C PHE A 27 12.58 -2.82 -3.24
N LEU A 28 11.90 -2.42 -2.16
CA LEU A 28 10.80 -3.18 -1.61
C LEU A 28 9.72 -3.39 -2.68
N ASN A 29 9.08 -4.56 -2.68
CA ASN A 29 7.92 -4.81 -3.54
C ASN A 29 6.61 -4.48 -2.80
N ASP A 30 5.51 -4.53 -3.55
CA ASP A 30 4.16 -4.33 -3.06
C ASP A 30 3.83 -5.23 -1.87
N ARG A 31 4.23 -6.52 -1.90
CA ARG A 31 3.93 -7.48 -0.84
C ARG A 31 4.60 -7.15 0.49
N ILE A 32 5.85 -6.69 0.47
CA ILE A 32 6.56 -6.31 1.70
C ILE A 32 5.95 -5.05 2.30
N ILE A 33 5.62 -4.06 1.47
CA ILE A 33 4.99 -2.81 1.92
C ILE A 33 3.60 -3.11 2.50
N GLU A 34 2.80 -3.93 1.82
CA GLU A 34 1.46 -4.34 2.30
C GLU A 34 1.52 -5.12 3.62
N PHE A 35 2.50 -6.02 3.77
CA PHE A 35 2.76 -6.70 5.03
C PHE A 35 3.06 -5.69 6.14
N TYR A 36 3.97 -4.74 5.87
CA TYR A 36 4.36 -3.76 6.88
C TYR A 36 3.21 -2.83 7.27
N PHE A 37 2.38 -2.41 6.31
CA PHE A 37 1.17 -1.63 6.58
C PHE A 37 0.18 -2.41 7.43
N SER A 38 -0.06 -3.68 7.09
CA SER A 38 -0.92 -4.58 7.88
C SER A 38 -0.39 -4.77 9.30
N TYR A 39 0.93 -4.89 9.46
CA TYR A 39 1.59 -5.02 10.76
C TYR A 39 1.43 -3.73 11.59
N LEU A 40 1.66 -2.56 11.00
CA LEU A 40 1.49 -1.28 11.68
C LEU A 40 0.04 -1.03 12.11
N ASP A 41 -0.93 -1.34 11.25
CA ASP A 41 -2.36 -1.18 11.56
C ASP A 41 -2.78 -2.04 12.77
N SER A 42 -2.23 -3.25 12.89
CA SER A 42 -2.47 -4.13 14.03
C SER A 42 -1.86 -3.63 15.36
N GLY A 43 -0.71 -2.97 15.30
CA GLY A 43 0.12 -2.66 16.47
C GLY A 43 -0.03 -1.23 16.98
N CYS A 44 -0.41 -0.29 16.11
CA CYS A 44 -0.46 1.14 16.39
C CYS A 44 -1.86 1.75 16.23
N SER A 45 -2.92 0.92 16.25
CA SER A 45 -4.32 1.23 15.90
C SER A 45 -4.83 2.57 16.43
N SER A 46 -4.53 3.64 15.70
CA SER A 46 -5.29 4.86 15.72
C SER A 46 -6.31 4.70 14.61
N GLN A 47 -7.59 4.57 14.99
CA GLN A 47 -8.69 4.44 14.03
C GLN A 47 -8.75 5.61 13.04
N ASP A 48 -8.05 6.71 13.35
CA ASP A 48 -7.97 7.93 12.55
C ASP A 48 -6.96 7.84 11.40
N ILE A 49 -6.05 6.87 11.39
CA ILE A 49 -5.06 6.70 10.33
C ILE A 49 -5.49 5.54 9.41
N LEU A 50 -5.33 5.73 8.11
CA LEU A 50 -5.47 4.69 7.11
C LEU A 50 -4.16 4.54 6.33
N LEU A 51 -3.60 3.34 6.37
CA LEU A 51 -2.50 2.92 5.52
C LEU A 51 -3.08 2.20 4.31
N VAL A 52 -3.06 2.84 3.15
CA VAL A 52 -3.69 2.32 1.93
C VAL A 52 -2.76 1.29 1.28
N PRO A 53 -3.20 0.04 1.04
CA PRO A 53 -2.36 -0.97 0.40
C PRO A 53 -1.79 -0.50 -0.95
N PRO A 54 -0.58 -0.96 -1.36
CA PRO A 54 0.03 -0.54 -2.62
C PRO A 54 -0.82 -0.82 -3.86
N SER A 55 -1.51 -1.96 -3.89
CA SER A 55 -2.44 -2.31 -4.97
C SER A 55 -3.57 -1.29 -5.11
N ILE A 56 -4.16 -0.87 -3.98
CA ILE A 56 -5.23 0.12 -3.94
C ILE A 56 -4.70 1.51 -4.28
N SER A 57 -3.54 1.91 -3.76
CA SER A 57 -2.89 3.18 -4.10
C SER A 57 -2.58 3.29 -5.60
N PHE A 58 -2.05 2.21 -6.19
CA PHE A 58 -1.77 2.14 -7.62
C PHE A 58 -3.04 2.21 -8.47
N TRP A 59 -4.09 1.49 -8.05
CA TRP A 59 -5.38 1.51 -8.72
C TRP A 59 -6.02 2.91 -8.68
N ILE A 60 -6.05 3.57 -7.52
CA ILE A 60 -6.59 4.94 -7.37
C ILE A 60 -5.84 5.91 -8.30
N THR A 61 -4.51 5.81 -8.34
CA THR A 61 -3.65 6.66 -9.17
C THR A 61 -3.95 6.51 -10.67
N ASN A 62 -4.28 5.30 -11.11
CA ASN A 62 -4.47 4.97 -12.52
C ASN A 62 -5.96 4.78 -12.91
N CYS A 63 -6.90 5.10 -12.02
CA CYS A 63 -8.32 4.88 -12.26
C CYS A 63 -8.86 5.87 -13.31
N PRO A 64 -9.36 5.40 -14.46
CA PRO A 64 -9.84 6.28 -15.53
C PRO A 64 -11.23 6.89 -15.24
N PHE A 65 -11.93 6.39 -14.22
CA PHE A 65 -13.29 6.80 -13.87
C PHE A 65 -13.35 7.29 -12.41
N PRO A 66 -13.14 8.59 -12.14
CA PRO A 66 -13.11 9.13 -10.79
C PRO A 66 -14.40 8.88 -9.99
N ASP A 67 -15.55 8.76 -10.66
CA ASP A 67 -16.83 8.47 -9.99
C ASP A 67 -16.84 7.10 -9.29
N SER A 68 -16.06 6.13 -9.80
CA SER A 68 -15.92 4.81 -9.17
C SER A 68 -15.13 4.83 -7.86
N LEU A 69 -14.42 5.94 -7.56
CA LEU A 69 -13.71 6.09 -6.29
C LEU A 69 -14.67 6.17 -5.10
N LYS A 70 -15.92 6.60 -5.30
CA LYS A 70 -16.94 6.64 -4.24
C LYS A 70 -17.27 5.25 -3.71
N ASP A 71 -17.36 4.27 -4.61
CA ASP A 71 -17.66 2.87 -4.26
C ASP A 71 -16.55 2.23 -3.42
N PHE A 72 -15.32 2.74 -3.52
CA PHE A 72 -14.17 2.32 -2.70
C PHE A 72 -14.01 3.10 -1.39
N GLY A 73 -14.57 4.32 -1.33
CA GLY A 73 -14.45 5.17 -0.16
C GLY A 73 -15.14 4.59 1.08
N GLU A 74 -16.25 3.88 0.89
CA GLU A 74 -17.02 3.28 1.97
C GLU A 74 -16.32 2.07 2.62
N PRO A 75 -15.84 1.04 1.87
CA PRO A 75 -15.10 -0.07 2.47
C PRO A 75 -13.85 0.36 3.25
N LEU A 76 -13.17 1.41 2.78
CA LEU A 76 -11.99 1.98 3.43
C LEU A 76 -12.32 2.95 4.58
N LYS A 77 -13.62 3.24 4.79
CA LYS A 77 -14.11 4.20 5.77
C LYS A 77 -13.41 5.56 5.67
N LEU A 78 -13.08 6.00 4.45
CA LEU A 78 -12.32 7.24 4.22
C LEU A 78 -12.89 8.47 4.96
N PRO A 79 -14.21 8.67 5.06
CA PRO A 79 -14.77 9.81 5.78
C PRO A 79 -14.40 9.85 7.27
N GLU A 80 -14.16 8.68 7.89
CA GLU A 80 -13.80 8.52 9.30
C GLU A 80 -12.30 8.76 9.55
N LYS A 81 -11.48 8.72 8.50
CA LYS A 81 -10.03 8.84 8.60
C LYS A 81 -9.59 10.30 8.64
N ARG A 82 -8.75 10.63 9.61
CA ARG A 82 -8.07 11.93 9.71
C ARG A 82 -6.86 11.98 8.78
N VAL A 83 -6.04 10.93 8.82
CA VAL A 83 -4.82 10.83 8.01
C VAL A 83 -4.92 9.63 7.09
N ILE A 84 -4.67 9.84 5.81
CA ILE A 84 -4.64 8.78 4.80
C ILE A 84 -3.25 8.78 4.19
N ILE A 85 -2.57 7.64 4.26
CA ILE A 85 -1.21 7.44 3.75
C ILE A 85 -1.27 6.47 2.58
N PHE A 86 -0.82 6.94 1.42
CA PHE A 86 -0.72 6.13 0.21
C PHE A 86 0.74 5.79 -0.05
N SER A 87 1.00 4.54 -0.45
CA SER A 87 2.28 4.16 -1.04
C SER A 87 2.26 4.48 -2.54
N ILE A 88 3.15 5.36 -2.97
CA ILE A 88 3.24 5.79 -4.36
C ILE A 88 4.44 5.11 -5.01
N ASN A 89 4.19 4.50 -6.17
CA ASN A 89 5.22 3.96 -7.03
C ASN A 89 5.26 4.76 -8.34
N ASN A 90 6.44 4.99 -8.89
CA ASN A 90 6.59 5.74 -10.14
C ASN A 90 6.31 4.92 -11.41
N ASN A 91 5.79 3.69 -11.30
CA ASN A 91 5.35 2.91 -12.43
C ASN A 91 4.17 3.60 -13.14
N THR A 92 4.37 3.93 -14.42
CA THR A 92 3.34 4.54 -15.27
C THR A 92 2.66 3.52 -16.19
N ASP A 93 3.15 2.29 -16.25
CA ASP A 93 2.62 1.23 -17.11
C ASP A 93 1.83 0.21 -16.27
N VAL A 94 0.50 0.31 -16.36
CA VAL A 94 -0.44 -0.61 -15.68
C VAL A 94 -0.38 -2.04 -16.22
N SER A 95 0.18 -2.24 -17.41
CA SER A 95 0.34 -3.58 -18.02
C SER A 95 1.63 -4.27 -17.58
N GLN A 96 2.58 -3.53 -17.02
CA GLN A 96 3.87 -4.05 -16.59
C GLN A 96 3.86 -4.44 -15.11
N ALA A 97 3.90 -5.75 -14.85
CA ALA A 97 4.18 -6.27 -13.52
C ALA A 97 5.60 -5.87 -13.07
N GLN A 98 5.77 -5.60 -11.78
CA GLN A 98 7.05 -5.20 -11.18
C GLN A 98 7.67 -3.95 -11.83
N GLY A 99 6.86 -3.10 -12.45
CA GLY A 99 7.30 -1.81 -12.97
C GLY A 99 7.63 -0.82 -11.85
N GLY A 100 8.29 0.27 -12.24
CA GLY A 100 8.71 1.32 -11.32
C GLY A 100 10.04 1.02 -10.61
N THR A 101 10.71 2.09 -10.22
CA THR A 101 12.07 2.10 -9.66
C THR A 101 12.16 2.93 -8.40
N HIS A 102 11.04 3.44 -7.89
CA HIS A 102 11.03 4.27 -6.71
C HIS A 102 9.71 4.15 -5.97
N TRP A 103 9.80 4.20 -4.64
CA TRP A 103 8.66 4.29 -3.73
C TRP A 103 8.74 5.58 -2.93
N SER A 104 7.62 6.26 -2.82
CA SER A 104 7.41 7.36 -1.89
C SER A 104 6.11 7.15 -1.10
N LEU A 105 5.89 8.00 -0.10
CA LEU A 105 4.64 8.05 0.64
C LEU A 105 3.97 9.40 0.40
N LEU A 106 2.67 9.38 0.19
CA LEU A 106 1.82 10.56 0.15
C LEU A 106 0.93 10.56 1.39
N ALA A 107 0.98 11.61 2.20
CA ALA A 107 0.16 11.71 3.41
C ALA A 107 -0.84 12.86 3.27
N TYR A 108 -2.13 12.56 3.33
CA TYR A 108 -3.20 13.54 3.39
C TYR A 108 -3.70 13.67 4.83
N ASP A 109 -3.63 14.87 5.40
CA ASP A 109 -4.25 15.19 6.69
C ASP A 109 -5.50 16.06 6.48
N LYS A 110 -6.66 15.50 6.80
CA LYS A 110 -7.97 16.13 6.65
C LYS A 110 -8.14 17.39 7.50
N ASN A 111 -7.49 17.47 8.67
CA ASN A 111 -7.63 18.60 9.58
C ASN A 111 -6.93 19.84 9.04
N SER A 112 -5.70 19.67 8.54
CA SER A 112 -4.93 20.76 7.94
C SER A 112 -5.27 20.97 6.46
N LYS A 113 -5.91 19.99 5.82
CA LYS A 113 -6.12 19.91 4.36
C LYS A 113 -4.81 19.96 3.59
N VAL A 114 -3.72 19.48 4.19
CA VAL A 114 -2.38 19.46 3.60
C VAL A 114 -2.09 18.07 3.05
N VAL A 115 -1.42 18.07 1.90
CA VAL A 115 -0.84 16.89 1.27
C VAL A 115 0.68 17.02 1.41
N HIS A 116 1.30 16.03 2.04
CA HIS A 116 2.75 15.92 2.22
C HIS A 116 3.34 14.83 1.33
#